data_AF-A0A480AXY8-F1
#
_entry.id   AF-A0A480AXY8-F1
#
_cell.length_a   1.000
_cell.length_b   1.000
_cell.length_c   1.000
_cell.angle_alpha   90.00
_cell.angle_beta   90.00
_cell.angle_gamma   90.00
#
_symmetry.space_group_name_H-M   'P 1'
#
loop_
_entity.id
_entity.type
_entity.pdbx_description
1 polymer ?
#
loop_
_entity_poly.entity_id
_entity_poly.type
_entity_poly.pdbx_seq_one_letter_code
_entity_poly.pdbx_strand_id
1 'polypeptide(L)'
;MMLHRLLPPLSLLLLGTGLTACGGGGDADTAAPLLAGVRVVSPLLDDAGGLHAGDPAAVPADPAARAQRAHHATADQAAQLEAALGAQAIPVRVDCAADVAAAASLALAQAQGLQLEHHLDVAAPVLVRGCDPRVAARVADHLAAHGHTRVFVVAA
;
A
#
# COMPACT_ATOMS: atom_id res chain seq x y z
N MET A 1 19.61 -38.08 -46.12
CA MET A 1 18.44 -38.56 -45.35
C MET A 1 17.65 -37.31 -44.97
N MET A 2 16.72 -36.81 -45.81
CA MET A 2 15.33 -37.30 -45.94
C MET A 2 14.70 -37.50 -44.57
N LEU A 3 13.56 -36.95 -44.16
CA LEU A 3 12.51 -36.06 -44.69
C LEU A 3 11.48 -36.00 -43.52
N HIS A 4 10.47 -35.14 -43.62
CA HIS A 4 9.18 -35.17 -42.89
C HIS A 4 9.13 -34.37 -41.57
N ARG A 5 8.24 -33.38 -41.38
CA ARG A 5 7.01 -33.02 -42.10
C ARG A 5 6.58 -31.58 -41.76
N LEU A 6 6.31 -30.82 -42.81
CA LEU A 6 5.41 -29.65 -42.85
C LEU A 6 3.93 -30.09 -42.68
N LEU A 7 3.08 -29.08 -42.43
CA LEU A 7 1.63 -28.91 -42.74
C LEU A 7 0.73 -28.74 -41.49
N PRO A 8 -0.44 -28.07 -41.58
CA PRO A 8 -0.66 -26.62 -41.67
C PRO A 8 -1.87 -26.17 -40.77
N PRO A 9 -2.35 -24.89 -40.82
CA PRO A 9 -3.55 -24.43 -40.11
C PRO A 9 -4.81 -24.47 -41.00
N LEU A 10 -5.93 -24.98 -40.49
CA LEU A 10 -7.32 -24.89 -41.02
C LEU A 10 -8.21 -25.70 -40.03
N SER A 11 -9.32 -25.22 -39.49
CA SER A 11 -10.52 -24.83 -40.23
C SER A 11 -11.46 -23.96 -39.39
N LEU A 12 -12.03 -22.94 -40.03
CA LEU A 12 -13.30 -22.31 -39.66
C LEU A 12 -14.42 -23.35 -39.55
N LEU A 13 -15.34 -23.15 -38.60
CA LEU A 13 -16.72 -23.57 -38.78
C LEU A 13 -17.66 -22.46 -38.27
N LEU A 14 -18.42 -21.94 -39.24
CA LEU A 14 -19.41 -20.89 -39.16
C LEU A 14 -20.74 -21.40 -38.56
N LEU A 15 -21.50 -20.43 -38.04
CA LEU A 15 -22.97 -20.32 -38.01
C LEU A 15 -23.80 -21.20 -37.06
N GLY A 16 -24.31 -20.53 -36.02
CA GLY A 16 -25.58 -20.82 -35.38
C GLY A 16 -26.31 -19.50 -35.07
N THR A 17 -27.05 -18.99 -36.06
CA THR A 17 -27.95 -17.84 -35.94
C THR A 17 -29.14 -18.18 -35.04
N GLY A 18 -29.24 -17.53 -33.88
CA GLY A 18 -30.45 -17.46 -33.08
C GLY A 18 -30.93 -16.02 -33.01
N LEU A 19 -31.71 -15.59 -34.00
CA LEU A 19 -32.48 -14.35 -33.97
C LEU A 19 -33.70 -14.57 -33.05
N THR A 20 -33.65 -14.03 -31.82
CA THR A 20 -34.86 -13.64 -31.09
C THR A 20 -34.84 -12.14 -30.92
N ALA A 21 -35.50 -11.46 -31.86
CA ALA A 21 -35.90 -10.08 -31.74
C ALA A 21 -37.09 -9.97 -30.78
N CYS A 22 -36.90 -9.26 -29.68
CA CYS A 22 -37.92 -8.60 -28.88
C CYS A 22 -37.13 -7.54 -28.07
N GLY A 23 -37.30 -6.22 -28.19
CA GLY A 23 -38.39 -5.43 -28.71
C GLY A 23 -38.60 -4.31 -27.69
N GLY A 24 -38.11 -3.09 -28.01
CA GLY A 24 -38.40 -1.83 -27.29
C GLY A 24 -37.62 -1.65 -25.97
N GLY A 25 -36.81 -0.62 -25.74
CA GLY A 25 -36.91 0.77 -26.20
C GLY A 25 -37.18 1.64 -24.97
N GLY A 26 -36.16 2.36 -24.49
CA GLY A 26 -36.30 3.34 -23.40
C GLY A 26 -35.02 3.53 -22.60
N ASP A 27 -34.32 4.62 -22.89
CA ASP A 27 -33.16 5.18 -22.20
C ASP A 27 -33.12 5.00 -20.68
N ALA A 28 -31.97 4.54 -20.19
CA ALA A 28 -31.09 5.31 -19.30
C ALA A 28 -29.91 4.42 -18.89
N ASP A 29 -28.80 4.61 -19.59
CA ASP A 29 -27.44 4.51 -19.06
C ASP A 29 -27.25 3.53 -17.89
N THR A 30 -27.25 2.23 -18.18
CA THR A 30 -26.58 1.27 -17.31
C THR A 30 -25.09 1.52 -17.49
N ALA A 31 -24.59 2.55 -16.81
CA ALA A 31 -23.17 2.81 -16.66
C ALA A 31 -22.54 1.50 -16.18
N ALA A 32 -21.78 0.85 -17.07
CA ALA A 32 -20.80 -0.13 -16.67
C ALA A 32 -20.01 0.50 -15.50
N PRO A 33 -19.73 -0.22 -14.40
CA PRO A 33 -18.88 0.35 -13.38
C PRO A 33 -17.54 0.58 -14.07
N LEU A 34 -17.23 1.85 -14.34
CA LEU A 34 -15.91 2.30 -14.74
C LEU A 34 -15.00 2.02 -13.54
N LEU A 35 -14.52 0.78 -13.42
CA LEU A 35 -13.26 0.48 -12.74
C LEU A 35 -12.09 0.87 -13.65
N ALA A 36 -12.26 1.94 -14.44
CA ALA A 36 -11.21 2.60 -15.17
C ALA A 36 -10.55 3.60 -14.23
N GLY A 37 -9.55 3.11 -13.49
CA GLY A 37 -8.53 3.98 -12.90
C GLY A 37 -8.95 4.73 -11.65
N VAL A 38 -9.45 4.04 -10.62
CA VAL A 38 -9.34 4.58 -9.26
C VAL A 38 -7.85 4.61 -8.92
N ARG A 39 -7.17 5.69 -9.29
CA ARG A 39 -5.90 6.08 -8.70
C ARG A 39 -6.24 6.40 -7.25
N VAL A 40 -5.96 5.46 -6.35
CA VAL A 40 -6.05 5.74 -4.93
C VAL A 40 -4.88 6.66 -4.61
N VAL A 41 -5.14 7.96 -4.64
CA VAL A 41 -4.19 8.99 -4.24
C VAL A 41 -4.08 8.88 -2.73
N SER A 42 -3.00 8.28 -2.24
CA SER A 42 -2.70 8.36 -0.81
C SER A 42 -2.17 9.75 -0.51
N PRO A 43 -2.71 10.49 0.47
CA PRO A 43 -2.19 11.80 0.84
C PRO A 43 -0.76 11.75 1.42
N LEU A 44 -0.19 10.56 1.63
CA LEU A 44 1.19 10.36 2.08
C LEU A 44 2.19 10.20 0.94
N LEU A 45 1.73 9.80 -0.25
CA LEU A 45 2.59 9.54 -1.40
C LEU A 45 2.12 10.36 -2.61
N ASP A 46 3.06 10.93 -3.37
CA ASP A 46 2.74 11.56 -4.65
C ASP A 46 2.47 10.51 -5.75
N ASP A 47 2.08 10.99 -6.93
CA ASP A 47 1.77 10.17 -8.11
C ASP A 47 2.95 9.32 -8.64
N ALA A 48 4.19 9.68 -8.28
CA ALA A 48 5.40 8.92 -8.58
C ALA A 48 5.80 7.97 -7.42
N GLY A 49 4.99 7.91 -6.36
CA GLY A 49 5.29 7.18 -5.13
C GLY A 49 6.31 7.89 -4.23
N GLY A 50 6.73 9.11 -4.54
CA GLY A 50 7.51 9.96 -3.66
C GLY A 50 6.72 10.40 -2.43
N LEU A 51 7.39 11.02 -1.45
CA LEU A 51 6.72 11.49 -0.25
C LEU A 51 5.95 12.77 -0.53
N HIS A 52 4.68 12.82 -0.14
CA HIS A 52 3.90 14.05 -0.19
C HIS A 52 4.24 14.96 1.00
N ALA A 53 3.95 16.27 0.89
CA ALA A 53 4.12 17.19 2.01
C ALA A 53 3.22 16.76 3.17
N GLY A 54 3.81 16.50 4.34
CA GLY A 54 3.08 16.01 5.51
C GLY A 54 2.05 17.01 6.03
N ASP A 55 0.94 16.49 6.55
CA ASP A 55 -0.11 17.31 7.17
C ASP A 55 0.39 17.87 8.52
N PRO A 56 0.42 19.20 8.71
CA PRO A 56 0.80 19.81 9.98
C PRO A 56 -0.03 19.31 11.17
N ALA A 57 -1.29 18.92 10.95
CA ALA A 57 -2.17 18.40 11.99
C ALA A 57 -1.73 17.01 12.50
N ALA A 58 -0.93 16.26 11.73
CA ALA A 58 -0.38 14.99 12.15
C ALA A 58 0.80 15.13 13.13
N VAL A 59 1.43 16.31 13.20
CA VAL A 59 2.62 16.53 14.04
C VAL A 59 2.21 16.74 15.51
N PRO A 60 2.69 15.92 16.46
CA PRO A 60 2.33 16.08 17.86
C PRO A 60 2.78 17.41 18.46
N ALA A 61 1.94 17.98 19.32
CA ALA A 61 2.31 19.16 20.10
C ALA A 61 3.49 18.88 21.06
N ASP A 62 3.52 17.69 21.68
CA ASP A 62 4.61 17.23 22.54
C ASP A 62 5.90 17.00 21.73
N PRO A 63 6.99 17.75 21.99
CA PRO A 63 8.26 17.56 21.30
C PRO A 63 8.85 16.15 21.48
N ALA A 64 8.58 15.48 22.60
CA ALA A 64 9.10 14.13 22.86
C ALA A 64 8.45 13.06 21.96
N ALA A 65 7.29 13.36 21.38
CA ALA A 65 6.58 12.49 20.43
C ALA A 65 6.88 12.83 18.96
N ARG A 66 7.75 13.81 18.69
CA ARG A 66 8.14 14.15 17.33
C ARG A 66 9.30 13.27 16.88
N ALA A 67 9.05 12.47 15.85
CA ALA A 67 10.11 11.77 15.12
C ALA A 67 11.08 12.78 14.48
N GLN A 68 12.37 12.44 14.48
CA GLN A 68 13.45 13.24 13.89
C GLN A 68 13.80 12.81 12.46
N ARG A 69 13.54 11.54 12.12
CA ARG A 69 13.93 10.88 10.86
C ARG A 69 12.74 10.25 10.13
N ALA A 70 11.60 10.12 10.80
CA ALA A 70 10.36 9.61 10.23
C ALA A 70 9.33 10.72 10.01
N HIS A 71 8.32 10.41 9.20
CA HIS A 71 7.20 11.29 8.89
C HIS A 71 6.05 11.06 9.87
N HIS A 72 5.15 12.04 9.98
CA HIS A 72 3.90 11.89 10.73
C HIS A 72 2.73 11.74 9.76
N ALA A 73 1.77 10.89 10.14
CA ALA A 73 0.54 10.66 9.40
C ALA A 73 -0.65 10.64 10.36
N THR A 74 -1.80 11.14 9.94
CA THR A 74 -3.04 10.90 10.68
C THR A 74 -3.50 9.45 10.51
N ALA A 75 -4.38 8.98 11.39
CA ALA A 75 -4.97 7.64 11.28
C ALA A 75 -5.69 7.44 9.94
N ASP A 76 -6.43 8.45 9.47
CA ASP A 76 -7.16 8.40 8.20
C ASP A 76 -6.21 8.32 7.00
N GLN A 77 -5.12 9.09 7.00
CA GLN A 77 -4.11 9.04 5.94
C GLN A 77 -3.43 7.66 5.88
N ALA A 78 -3.09 7.10 7.04
CA ALA A 78 -2.51 5.76 7.13
C ALA A 78 -3.50 4.68 6.65
N ALA A 79 -4.77 4.78 7.02
CA ALA A 79 -5.82 3.85 6.58
C ALA A 79 -6.05 3.93 5.06
N GLN A 80 -6.03 5.13 4.48
CA GLN A 80 -6.10 5.31 3.03
C GLN A 80 -4.90 4.69 2.32
N LEU A 81 -3.69 4.84 2.86
CA LEU A 81 -2.50 4.20 2.32
C LEU A 81 -2.58 2.67 2.37
N GLU A 82 -3.03 2.09 3.49
CA GLU A 82 -3.23 0.65 3.62
C GLU A 82 -4.30 0.12 2.67
N ALA A 83 -5.40 0.85 2.50
CA ALA A 83 -6.43 0.48 1.53
C ALA A 83 -5.92 0.55 0.09
N ALA A 84 -5.04 1.52 -0.22
CA ALA A 84 -4.45 1.69 -1.53
C ALA A 84 -3.43 0.58 -1.87
N LEU A 85 -2.56 0.25 -0.92
CA LEU A 85 -1.38 -0.58 -1.14
C LEU A 85 -1.56 -2.03 -0.69
N GLY A 86 -2.52 -2.30 0.20
CA GLY A 86 -2.72 -3.62 0.79
C GLY A 86 -1.43 -4.14 1.43
N ALA A 87 -0.99 -5.32 1.00
CA ALA A 87 0.22 -5.98 1.49
C ALA A 87 1.53 -5.25 1.12
N GLN A 88 1.49 -4.19 0.30
CA GLN A 88 2.67 -3.38 -0.02
C GLN A 88 2.93 -2.26 1.01
N ALA A 89 2.03 -2.06 1.98
CA ALA A 89 2.29 -1.25 3.16
C ALA A 89 2.56 -2.18 4.35
N ILE A 90 3.59 -1.86 5.13
CA ILE A 90 4.08 -2.69 6.24
C ILE A 90 3.52 -2.12 7.55
N PRO A 91 2.52 -2.76 8.17
CA PRO A 91 2.03 -2.34 9.49
C PRO A 91 2.99 -2.81 10.57
N VAL A 92 3.39 -1.90 11.46
CA VAL A 92 4.16 -2.18 12.68
C VAL A 92 3.36 -1.69 13.88
N ARG A 93 3.16 -2.57 14.86
CA ARG A 93 2.48 -2.24 16.12
C ARG A 93 3.48 -2.25 17.27
N VAL A 94 3.41 -1.22 18.09
CA VAL A 94 4.27 -1.03 19.26
C VAL A 94 3.42 -1.11 20.50
N ASP A 95 3.74 -2.06 21.38
CA ASP A 95 3.00 -2.28 22.63
C ASP A 95 3.25 -1.16 23.65
N CYS A 96 2.25 -0.87 24.48
CA CYS A 96 2.26 0.28 25.41
C CYS A 96 3.28 0.18 26.53
N ALA A 97 3.60 -1.05 26.92
CA ALA A 97 4.51 -1.33 28.02
C ALA A 97 5.89 -1.77 27.53
N ALA A 98 6.15 -1.67 26.23
CA ALA A 98 7.40 -2.14 25.67
C ALA A 98 8.56 -1.22 26.05
N ASP A 99 9.68 -1.83 26.45
CA ASP A 99 10.97 -1.15 26.43
C ASP A 99 11.30 -0.69 25.01
N VAL A 100 11.81 0.53 24.87
CA VAL A 100 12.04 1.15 23.55
C VAL A 100 13.03 0.34 22.71
N ALA A 101 14.10 -0.20 23.31
CA ALA A 101 15.12 -0.93 22.57
C ALA A 101 14.60 -2.30 22.11
N ALA A 102 13.84 -2.98 22.98
CA ALA A 102 13.16 -4.23 22.63
C ALA A 102 12.11 -3.99 21.53
N ALA A 103 11.27 -2.96 21.66
CA ALA A 103 10.27 -2.59 20.67
C ALA A 103 10.89 -2.26 19.31
N ALA A 104 11.99 -1.51 19.29
CA ALA A 104 12.68 -1.15 18.06
C ALA A 104 13.28 -2.37 17.35
N SER A 105 13.85 -3.29 18.12
CA SER A 105 14.43 -4.53 17.58
C SER A 105 13.34 -5.45 17.01
N LEU A 106 12.21 -5.59 17.70
CA LEU A 106 11.05 -6.35 17.23
C LEU A 106 10.44 -5.73 15.98
N ALA A 107 10.26 -4.40 15.96
CA ALA A 107 9.75 -3.67 14.81
C ALA A 107 10.63 -3.83 13.57
N LEU A 108 11.96 -3.80 13.73
CA LEU A 108 12.89 -4.04 12.64
C LEU A 108 12.76 -5.46 12.09
N ALA A 109 12.73 -6.47 12.97
CA ALA A 109 12.55 -7.86 12.57
C ALA A 109 11.20 -8.08 11.86
N GLN A 110 10.11 -7.46 12.34
CA GLN A 110 8.80 -7.51 11.72
C GLN A 110 8.80 -6.87 10.33
N ALA A 111 9.37 -5.66 10.20
CA ALA A 111 9.43 -4.95 8.92
C ALA A 111 10.23 -5.75 7.89
N GLN A 112 11.39 -6.29 8.27
CA GLN A 112 12.21 -7.14 7.41
C GLN A 112 11.52 -8.45 7.03
N GLY A 113 10.82 -9.08 7.98
CA GLY A 113 10.03 -10.29 7.73
C GLY A 113 8.96 -10.06 6.66
N LEU A 114 8.17 -8.99 6.80
CA LEU A 114 7.13 -8.62 5.84
C LEU A 114 7.70 -8.18 4.49
N GLN A 115 8.87 -7.52 4.47
CA GLN A 115 9.56 -7.22 3.21
C GLN A 115 9.94 -8.49 2.46
N LEU A 116 10.48 -9.49 3.15
CA LEU A 116 10.85 -10.76 2.53
C LEU A 116 9.61 -11.54 2.06
N GLU A 117 8.56 -11.58 2.88
CA GLU A 117 7.30 -12.27 2.58
C GLU A 117 6.61 -11.70 1.33
N HIS A 118 6.61 -10.39 1.18
CA HIS A 118 5.92 -9.69 0.10
C HIS A 118 6.85 -9.21 -1.02
N HIS A 119 8.13 -9.61 -0.99
CA HIS A 119 9.16 -9.20 -1.96
C HIS A 119 9.28 -7.68 -2.12
N LEU A 120 9.21 -6.95 -1.01
CA LEU A 120 9.27 -5.50 -0.95
C LEU A 120 10.69 -5.02 -0.70
N ASP A 121 11.01 -3.83 -1.22
CA ASP A 121 12.28 -3.16 -0.94
C ASP A 121 12.21 -2.25 0.31
N VAL A 122 13.31 -1.57 0.60
CA VAL A 122 13.42 -0.61 1.73
C VAL A 122 12.61 0.67 1.53
N ALA A 123 12.03 0.88 0.35
CA ALA A 123 11.15 2.01 0.05
C ALA A 123 9.66 1.66 0.27
N ALA A 124 9.31 0.42 0.59
CA ALA A 124 7.95 0.09 1.01
C ALA A 124 7.54 0.91 2.25
N PRO A 125 6.34 1.53 2.24
CA PRO A 125 5.87 2.32 3.38
C PRO A 125 5.74 1.48 4.65
N VAL A 126 6.30 1.97 5.74
CA VAL A 126 6.17 1.38 7.08
C VAL A 126 5.29 2.28 7.93
N LEU A 127 4.19 1.73 8.46
CA LEU A 127 3.21 2.43 9.27
C LEU A 127 3.35 1.99 10.72
N VAL A 128 3.95 2.85 11.54
CA VAL A 128 4.22 2.58 12.95
C VAL A 128 3.08 3.13 13.80
N ARG A 129 2.36 2.24 14.49
CA ARG A 129 1.28 2.56 15.42
C ARG A 129 1.66 2.13 16.82
N GLY A 130 1.42 2.99 17.80
CA GLY A 130 1.62 2.67 19.20
C GLY A 130 0.74 3.54 20.09
N CYS A 131 0.38 3.00 21.24
CA CYS A 131 -0.40 3.71 22.27
C CYS A 131 0.42 4.77 23.01
N ASP A 132 1.74 4.58 23.13
CA ASP A 132 2.64 5.66 23.54
C ASP A 132 3.26 6.31 22.28
N PRO A 133 2.88 7.57 21.95
CA PRO A 133 3.38 8.24 20.75
C PRO A 133 4.88 8.54 20.83
N ARG A 134 5.47 8.64 22.03
CA ARG A 134 6.91 8.85 22.21
C ARG A 134 7.68 7.59 21.84
N VAL A 135 7.22 6.43 22.28
CA VAL A 135 7.82 5.14 21.93
C VAL A 135 7.67 4.88 20.43
N ALA A 136 6.47 5.10 19.87
CA ALA A 136 6.24 4.96 18.43
C ALA A 136 7.18 5.84 17.58
N ALA A 137 7.38 7.10 17.98
CA ALA A 137 8.32 7.99 17.32
C ALA A 137 9.77 7.50 17.37
N ARG A 138 10.22 6.97 18.53
CA ARG A 138 11.57 6.41 18.67
C ARG A 138 11.78 5.14 17.85
N VAL A 139 10.78 4.27 17.80
CA VAL A 139 10.80 3.07 16.95
C VAL A 139 10.86 3.47 15.47
N ALA A 140 10.07 4.45 15.05
CA ALA A 140 10.08 4.94 13.68
C ALA A 140 11.43 5.56 13.29
N ASP A 141 12.02 6.38 14.17
CA ASP A 141 13.36 6.93 13.96
C ASP A 141 14.43 5.83 13.86
N HIS A 142 14.28 4.75 14.64
CA HIS A 142 15.18 3.61 14.58
C HIS A 142 15.07 2.87 13.24
N LEU A 143 13.86 2.62 12.74
CA LEU A 143 13.64 2.01 11.42
C LEU A 143 14.24 2.89 10.30
N ALA A 144 14.01 4.20 10.36
CA ALA A 144 14.57 5.14 9.40
C ALA A 144 16.11 5.16 9.43
N ALA A 145 16.70 5.08 10.63
CA ALA A 145 18.15 4.96 10.78
C ALA A 145 18.74 3.65 10.20
N HIS A 146 17.91 2.60 10.06
CA HIS A 146 18.29 1.32 9.44
C HIS A 146 17.97 1.25 7.94
N GLY A 147 17.65 2.38 7.31
CA GLY A 147 17.54 2.50 5.85
C GLY A 147 16.14 2.39 5.29
N HIS A 148 15.10 2.23 6.13
CA HIS A 148 13.72 2.39 5.67
C HIS A 148 13.47 3.85 5.32
N THR A 149 13.08 4.13 4.07
CA THR A 149 13.01 5.52 3.57
C THR A 149 11.63 6.15 3.68
N ARG A 150 10.59 5.33 3.89
CA ARG A 150 9.18 5.77 3.99
C ARG A 150 8.56 5.27 5.30
N VAL A 151 9.00 5.83 6.42
CA VAL A 151 8.48 5.46 7.75
C VAL A 151 7.52 6.55 8.24
N PHE A 152 6.32 6.15 8.64
CA PHE A 152 5.29 7.06 9.15
C PHE A 152 4.90 6.66 10.58
N VAL A 153 5.01 7.60 11.51
CA VAL A 153 4.39 7.53 12.83
C VAL A 153 2.93 7.92 12.66
N VAL A 154 2.03 7.00 12.98
CA VAL A 154 0.59 7.24 12.84
C VAL A 154 0.05 7.79 14.16
N ALA A 155 -0.61 8.94 14.10
CA ALA A 155 -1.29 9.53 15.25
C ALA A 155 -2.41 8.61 15.75
N ALA A 156 -2.55 8.52 17.08
CA ALA A 156 -3.60 7.76 17.75
C ALA A 156 -4.95 8.48 17.71
#